data_AF-A0A8T4R4N6-F1
#
_entry.id   AF-A0A8T4R4N6-F1
#
_cell.length_a   1.000
_cell.length_b   1.000
_cell.length_c   1.000
_cell.angle_alpha   90.00
_cell.angle_beta   90.00
_cell.angle_gamma   90.00
#
_symmetry.space_group_name_H-M   'P 1'
#
loop_
_entity.id
_entity.type
_entity.pdbx_description
1 polymer ?
#
loop_
_entity_poly.entity_id
_entity_poly.type
_entity_poly.pdbx_seq_one_letter_code
_entity_poly.pdbx_strand_id
1 'polypeptide(L)'
;MALDDYDLTVIPRTKRDCVTNESWSFSDSDVREAFKRVYSPQNSYVLFQTIANKEAVETLKQYVGSRESMNSPWIVQKIKSDNLVGYVPGASDRNNKLKFDNGLMDSYQRAIDQIAKIKLNRNNFSHYPQVKTSGVHNMDRDPQAIFWPRTYLVSDKNADSLKNIIDQLSDKNSFELLTKLESPQYYRMAEIETLHHLNIAPIVRMERELHLEAKDLSTYIDFLTQMTHTCKWIGDAIDDD
;
A
#
# COMPACT_ATOMS: atom_id res chain seq x y z
N MET A 1 12.78 54.66 -1.36
CA MET A 1 13.05 53.59 -2.33
C MET A 1 12.41 52.33 -1.78
N ALA A 2 11.17 52.08 -2.20
CA ALA A 2 10.43 50.87 -1.91
C ALA A 2 10.99 49.76 -2.81
N LEU A 3 11.21 48.58 -2.24
CA LEU A 3 11.47 47.36 -3.00
C LEU A 3 10.10 46.82 -3.37
N ASP A 4 9.80 46.85 -4.67
CA ASP A 4 8.57 46.34 -5.24
C ASP A 4 8.41 44.84 -4.93
N ASP A 5 7.20 44.51 -4.48
CA ASP A 5 6.67 43.18 -4.31
C ASP A 5 6.87 42.38 -5.60
N TYR A 6 7.63 41.29 -5.52
CA TYR A 6 7.54 40.22 -6.50
C TYR A 6 6.16 39.56 -6.34
N ASP A 7 5.20 40.05 -7.13
CA ASP A 7 3.97 39.36 -7.49
C ASP A 7 4.35 38.02 -8.14
N LEU A 8 4.64 37.02 -7.31
CA LEU A 8 4.52 35.63 -7.71
C LEU A 8 3.03 35.39 -7.94
N THR A 9 2.60 35.53 -9.19
CA THR A 9 1.32 35.05 -9.67
C THR A 9 1.08 33.66 -9.08
N VAL A 10 0.17 33.58 -8.11
CA VAL A 10 -0.31 32.33 -7.56
C VAL A 10 -1.05 31.65 -8.70
N ILE A 11 -0.35 30.82 -9.46
CA ILE A 11 -0.98 29.94 -10.44
C ILE A 11 -2.01 29.14 -9.63
N PRO A 12 -3.32 29.25 -9.94
CA PRO A 12 -4.32 28.49 -9.24
C PRO A 12 -3.99 27.03 -9.48
N ARG A 13 -3.59 26.31 -8.42
CA ARG A 13 -3.54 24.84 -8.48
C ARG A 13 -4.95 24.42 -8.86
N THR A 14 -5.12 23.92 -10.07
CA THR A 14 -6.39 23.40 -10.57
C THR A 14 -6.95 22.47 -9.51
N LYS A 15 -8.20 22.74 -9.11
CA LYS A 15 -8.90 21.94 -8.12
C LYS A 15 -9.03 20.54 -8.71
N ARG A 16 -8.37 19.56 -8.10
CA ARG A 16 -8.44 18.17 -8.54
C ARG A 16 -9.85 17.68 -8.30
N ASP A 17 -10.69 17.73 -9.32
CA ASP A 17 -12.02 17.15 -9.26
C ASP A 17 -11.91 15.68 -9.70
N CYS A 18 -11.91 14.79 -8.72
CA CYS A 18 -12.01 13.36 -8.96
C CYS A 18 -13.48 13.01 -9.23
N VAL A 19 -13.81 12.57 -10.44
CA VAL A 19 -15.05 11.84 -10.67
C VAL A 19 -14.79 10.38 -10.33
N THR A 20 -15.42 9.92 -9.25
CA THR A 20 -15.46 8.53 -8.84
C THR A 20 -16.43 7.79 -9.74
N ASN A 21 -15.92 6.92 -10.61
CA ASN A 21 -16.74 5.95 -11.32
C ASN A 21 -16.47 4.57 -10.70
N GLU A 22 -17.50 4.04 -10.04
CA GLU A 22 -17.54 2.66 -9.56
C GLU A 22 -18.20 1.80 -10.63
N SER A 23 -17.52 0.77 -11.10
CA SER A 23 -18.08 -0.19 -12.04
C SER A 23 -17.68 -1.61 -11.69
N TRP A 24 -18.59 -2.54 -11.95
CA TRP A 24 -18.31 -3.96 -11.82
C TRP A 24 -17.79 -4.48 -13.16
N SER A 25 -16.58 -5.03 -13.19
CA SER A 25 -15.98 -5.59 -14.41
C SER A 25 -15.94 -7.11 -14.36
N PHE A 26 -16.39 -7.76 -15.45
CA PHE A 26 -16.57 -9.22 -15.53
C PHE A 26 -15.60 -9.91 -16.51
N SER A 27 -14.78 -9.17 -17.28
CA SER A 27 -13.84 -9.73 -18.27
C SER A 27 -12.46 -9.99 -17.68
N ASP A 28 -11.80 -11.10 -18.09
CA ASP A 28 -10.41 -11.52 -17.81
C ASP A 28 -9.75 -10.85 -16.58
N SER A 29 -10.43 -11.00 -15.44
CA SER A 29 -10.15 -10.23 -14.23
C SER A 29 -8.82 -10.65 -13.61
N ASP A 30 -8.17 -9.73 -12.87
CA ASP A 30 -6.95 -10.02 -12.11
C ASP A 30 -7.13 -11.26 -11.19
N VAL A 31 -8.37 -11.47 -10.77
CA VAL A 31 -8.88 -12.65 -10.08
C VAL A 31 -8.58 -13.93 -10.89
N ARG A 32 -9.00 -14.01 -12.16
CA ARG A 32 -8.76 -15.17 -13.03
C ARG A 32 -7.27 -15.43 -13.24
N GLU A 33 -6.49 -14.38 -13.44
CA GLU A 33 -5.04 -14.52 -13.60
C GLU A 33 -4.39 -15.05 -12.31
N ALA A 34 -4.81 -14.54 -11.15
CA ALA A 34 -4.31 -14.98 -9.86
C ALA A 34 -4.60 -16.47 -9.60
N PHE A 35 -5.79 -16.94 -9.97
CA PHE A 35 -6.15 -18.35 -9.90
C PHE A 35 -5.35 -19.21 -10.89
N LYS A 36 -5.30 -18.83 -12.17
CA LYS A 36 -4.55 -19.57 -13.21
C LYS A 36 -3.10 -19.81 -12.81
N ARG A 37 -2.48 -18.85 -12.13
CA ARG A 37 -1.08 -18.91 -11.68
C ARG A 37 -0.81 -20.05 -10.69
N VAL A 38 -1.79 -20.40 -9.84
CA VAL A 38 -1.60 -21.37 -8.74
C VAL A 38 -2.45 -22.62 -8.88
N TYR A 39 -3.29 -22.69 -9.92
CA TYR A 39 -4.23 -23.78 -10.10
C TYR A 39 -3.50 -25.10 -10.38
N SER A 40 -3.88 -26.12 -9.63
CA SER A 40 -3.49 -27.51 -9.79
C SER A 40 -4.66 -28.36 -9.28
N PRO A 41 -5.13 -29.32 -10.07
CA PRO A 41 -6.29 -30.12 -9.72
C PRO A 41 -6.06 -31.04 -8.50
N GLN A 42 -4.81 -31.18 -8.03
CA GLN A 42 -4.44 -31.99 -6.87
C GLN A 42 -4.37 -31.20 -5.56
N ASN A 43 -4.51 -29.88 -5.61
CA ASN A 43 -4.37 -29.03 -4.43
C ASN A 43 -5.72 -28.60 -3.86
N SER A 44 -5.77 -28.49 -2.54
CA SER A 44 -6.76 -27.68 -1.82
C SER A 44 -6.18 -26.28 -1.57
N TYR A 45 -7.05 -25.30 -1.38
CA TYR A 45 -6.70 -23.89 -1.33
C TYR A 45 -7.31 -23.22 -0.11
N VAL A 46 -6.58 -22.24 0.43
CA VAL A 46 -7.04 -21.34 1.47
C VAL A 46 -7.08 -19.94 0.89
N LEU A 47 -8.23 -19.29 1.01
CA LEU A 47 -8.42 -17.88 0.73
C LEU A 47 -8.59 -17.14 2.05
N PHE A 48 -7.83 -16.07 2.22
CA PHE A 48 -7.97 -15.17 3.37
C PHE A 48 -7.66 -13.75 2.94
N GLN A 49 -7.98 -12.78 3.80
CA GLN A 49 -7.92 -11.37 3.46
C GLN A 49 -6.97 -10.59 4.37
N THR A 50 -6.38 -9.53 3.84
CA THR A 50 -5.65 -8.54 4.63
C THR A 50 -6.09 -7.12 4.33
N ILE A 51 -5.84 -6.23 5.29
CA ILE A 51 -6.06 -4.79 5.21
C ILE A 51 -4.92 -4.05 5.93
N ALA A 52 -4.80 -2.73 5.73
CA ALA A 52 -3.91 -1.91 6.57
C ALA A 52 -4.29 -2.04 8.04
N ASN A 53 -3.28 -2.13 8.92
CA ASN A 53 -3.50 -2.06 10.34
C ASN A 53 -3.90 -0.64 10.76
N LYS A 54 -5.10 -0.47 11.30
CA LYS A 54 -5.58 0.83 11.81
C LYS A 54 -4.64 1.41 12.87
N GLU A 55 -4.05 0.58 13.71
CA GLU A 55 -3.07 1.02 14.71
C GLU A 55 -1.81 1.61 14.05
N ALA A 56 -1.30 0.97 13.00
CA ALA A 56 -0.17 1.51 12.24
C ALA A 56 -0.51 2.88 11.62
N VAL A 57 -1.70 3.00 11.05
CA VAL A 57 -2.18 4.27 10.45
C VAL A 57 -2.28 5.37 11.50
N GLU A 58 -2.91 5.11 12.64
CA GLU A 58 -3.07 6.12 13.71
C GLU A 58 -1.75 6.43 14.41
N THR A 59 -0.86 5.45 14.56
CA THR A 59 0.46 5.65 15.17
C THR A 59 1.31 6.59 14.33
N LEU A 60 1.42 6.34 13.01
CA LEU A 60 2.25 7.17 12.14
C LEU A 60 1.83 8.65 12.14
N LYS A 61 0.53 8.96 12.27
CA LYS A 61 0.03 10.34 12.37
C LYS A 61 0.61 11.11 13.57
N GLN A 62 1.13 10.42 14.59
CA GLN A 62 1.73 11.01 15.78
C GLN A 62 3.22 11.33 15.61
N TYR A 63 3.81 11.03 14.45
CA TYR A 63 5.23 11.22 14.18
C TYR A 63 5.45 12.14 12.97
N VAL A 64 6.60 12.81 12.98
CA VAL A 64 7.11 13.59 11.86
C VAL A 64 8.49 13.09 11.46
N GLY A 65 8.78 13.12 10.16
CA GLY A 65 10.08 12.76 9.61
C GLY A 65 10.70 13.93 8.86
N SER A 66 12.02 14.09 8.98
CA SER A 66 12.80 15.02 8.17
C SER A 66 14.15 14.41 7.82
N ARG A 67 14.78 14.85 6.72
CA ARG A 67 16.17 14.52 6.37
C ARG A 67 16.85 15.75 5.80
N GLU A 68 18.13 15.92 6.10
CA GLU A 68 18.90 17.08 5.62
C GLU A 68 19.21 17.00 4.12
N SER A 69 19.39 15.80 3.59
CA SER A 69 19.63 15.54 2.18
C SER A 69 19.05 14.18 1.77
N MET A 70 18.95 13.90 0.47
CA MET A 70 18.38 12.64 -0.05
C MET A 70 19.11 11.39 0.45
N ASN A 71 20.41 11.49 0.73
CA ASN A 71 21.24 10.38 1.20
C ASN A 71 21.49 10.40 2.72
N SER A 72 20.95 11.40 3.43
CA SER A 72 21.04 11.47 4.89
C SER A 72 20.00 10.53 5.53
N PRO A 73 20.31 9.93 6.69
CA PRO A 73 19.33 9.18 7.48
C PRO A 73 18.08 10.03 7.80
N TRP A 74 16.94 9.37 7.94
CA TRP A 74 15.73 10.03 8.43
C TRP A 74 15.87 10.34 9.92
N ILE A 75 15.44 11.55 10.28
CA ILE A 75 15.27 11.99 11.67
C ILE A 75 13.78 11.93 11.96
N VAL A 76 13.38 11.00 12.83
CA VAL A 76 11.98 10.80 13.21
C VAL A 76 11.76 11.31 14.64
N GLN A 77 10.67 12.06 14.85
CA GLN A 77 10.30 12.60 16.14
C GLN A 77 8.80 12.42 16.41
N LYS A 78 8.46 12.09 17.67
CA LYS A 78 7.07 12.06 18.12
C LYS A 78 6.57 13.50 18.36
N ILE A 79 5.38 13.81 17.86
CA ILE A 79 4.73 15.11 18.06
C ILE A 79 4.37 15.25 19.55
N LYS A 80 4.90 16.28 20.20
CA LYS A 80 4.47 16.67 21.56
C LYS A 80 3.21 17.53 21.46
N SER A 81 2.30 17.42 22.43
CA SER A 81 1.07 18.22 22.52
C SER A 81 1.31 19.73 22.35
N ASP A 82 2.43 20.20 22.88
CA ASP A 82 2.76 21.62 22.94
C ASP A 82 3.37 22.13 21.63
N ASN A 83 3.76 21.22 20.72
CA ASN A 83 4.32 21.50 19.40
C ASN A 83 3.26 21.62 18.30
N LEU A 84 1.96 21.66 18.64
CA LEU A 84 0.86 21.74 17.67
C LEU A 84 0.86 23.01 16.81
N VAL A 85 1.74 23.98 17.06
CA VAL A 85 1.79 25.27 16.33
C VAL A 85 3.16 25.53 15.65
N GLY A 86 4.19 24.73 15.90
CA GLY A 86 5.57 25.12 15.57
C GLY A 86 6.24 24.22 14.53
N TYR A 87 6.53 24.80 13.37
CA TYR A 87 7.54 24.37 12.40
C TYR A 87 8.72 23.57 13.02
N VAL A 88 9.02 22.39 12.45
CA VAL A 88 10.24 21.63 12.74
C VAL A 88 11.33 22.08 11.75
N PRO A 89 12.46 22.65 12.19
CA PRO A 89 13.53 23.09 11.31
C PRO A 89 14.05 21.95 10.41
N GLY A 90 14.16 22.21 9.10
CA GLY A 90 14.51 21.22 8.07
C GLY A 90 13.30 20.61 7.33
N ALA A 91 12.07 20.92 7.77
CA ALA A 91 10.84 20.55 7.09
C ALA A 91 10.44 21.61 6.04
N SER A 92 10.85 21.44 4.78
CA SER A 92 10.31 22.21 3.66
C SER A 92 8.97 21.64 3.20
N ASP A 93 7.96 21.67 4.07
CA ASP A 93 6.56 21.95 3.74
C ASP A 93 5.65 21.67 4.93
N ARG A 94 4.60 22.49 5.04
CA ARG A 94 3.58 22.41 6.08
C ARG A 94 2.73 21.13 5.89
N ASN A 95 3.23 19.95 6.30
CA ASN A 95 2.48 18.71 6.64
C ASN A 95 3.40 17.45 6.71
N ASN A 96 4.55 17.53 7.38
CA ASN A 96 5.50 16.40 7.51
C ASN A 96 5.05 15.26 8.44
N LYS A 97 3.75 15.05 8.62
CA LYS A 97 3.23 13.89 9.35
C LYS A 97 3.55 12.63 8.54
N LEU A 98 4.12 11.64 9.21
CA LEU A 98 4.25 10.31 8.63
C LEU A 98 2.85 9.77 8.32
N LYS A 99 2.72 9.05 7.21
CA LYS A 99 1.42 8.55 6.74
C LYS A 99 1.53 7.13 6.23
N PHE A 100 0.58 6.30 6.64
CA PHE A 100 0.32 5.04 5.97
C PHE A 100 -0.52 5.32 4.73
N ASP A 101 0.12 5.50 3.58
CA ASP A 101 -0.57 5.76 2.31
C ASP A 101 -0.47 4.58 1.34
N ASN A 102 -1.11 4.74 0.19
CA ASN A 102 -1.11 3.76 -0.89
C ASN A 102 0.29 3.36 -1.37
N GLY A 103 1.29 4.25 -1.25
CA GLY A 103 2.67 3.94 -1.59
C GLY A 103 3.33 3.04 -0.54
N LEU A 104 3.15 3.36 0.74
CA LEU A 104 3.67 2.51 1.82
C LEU A 104 3.02 1.11 1.81
N MET A 105 1.70 1.04 1.55
CA MET A 105 0.99 -0.22 1.35
C MET A 105 1.61 -1.05 0.22
N ASP A 106 1.88 -0.46 -0.95
CA ASP A 106 2.52 -1.15 -2.07
C ASP A 106 3.91 -1.71 -1.71
N SER A 107 4.70 -0.98 -0.91
CA SER A 107 6.03 -1.43 -0.48
C SER A 107 5.94 -2.69 0.39
N TYR A 108 5.03 -2.72 1.37
CA TYR A 108 4.80 -3.91 2.19
C TYR A 108 4.24 -5.08 1.38
N GLN A 109 3.31 -4.81 0.47
CA GLN A 109 2.77 -5.83 -0.43
C GLN A 109 3.86 -6.43 -1.33
N ARG A 110 4.77 -5.60 -1.84
CA ARG A 110 5.92 -6.05 -2.62
C ARG A 110 6.88 -6.90 -1.78
N ALA A 111 7.09 -6.56 -0.50
CA ALA A 111 7.88 -7.37 0.41
C ALA A 111 7.25 -8.75 0.63
N ILE A 112 5.94 -8.83 0.91
CA ILE A 112 5.20 -10.11 1.02
C ILE A 112 5.43 -10.94 -0.25
N ASP A 113 5.24 -10.35 -1.43
CA ASP A 113 5.42 -11.03 -2.70
C ASP A 113 6.81 -11.60 -2.87
N GLN A 114 7.86 -10.83 -2.57
CA GLN A 114 9.23 -11.30 -2.73
C GLN A 114 9.57 -12.42 -1.74
N ILE A 115 9.18 -12.29 -0.48
CA ILE A 115 9.43 -13.31 0.55
C ILE A 115 8.66 -14.59 0.18
N ALA A 116 7.39 -14.48 -0.18
CA ALA A 116 6.55 -15.62 -0.55
C ALA A 116 7.05 -16.29 -1.84
N LYS A 117 7.49 -15.54 -2.85
CA LYS A 117 8.07 -16.12 -4.08
C LYS A 117 9.31 -16.95 -3.79
N ILE A 118 10.15 -16.52 -2.84
CA ILE A 118 11.37 -17.24 -2.43
C ILE A 118 11.01 -18.47 -1.59
N LYS A 119 10.15 -18.31 -0.57
CA LYS A 119 9.86 -19.38 0.40
C LYS A 119 8.86 -20.42 -0.10
N LEU A 120 7.86 -20.00 -0.89
CA LEU A 120 6.70 -20.83 -1.23
C LEU A 120 6.67 -21.26 -2.69
N ASN A 121 7.51 -20.70 -3.57
CA ASN A 121 7.40 -20.78 -5.03
C ASN A 121 6.19 -20.01 -5.60
N ARG A 122 6.39 -19.33 -6.74
CA ARG A 122 5.40 -18.47 -7.41
C ARG A 122 4.10 -19.20 -7.78
N ASN A 123 4.14 -20.52 -7.93
CA ASN A 123 3.00 -21.33 -8.35
C ASN A 123 2.13 -21.81 -7.18
N ASN A 124 2.50 -21.49 -5.93
CA ASN A 124 1.74 -21.94 -4.75
C ASN A 124 0.97 -20.80 -4.06
N PHE A 125 1.16 -19.55 -4.49
CA PHE A 125 0.48 -18.40 -3.94
C PHE A 125 0.24 -17.32 -5.00
N SER A 126 -0.90 -16.65 -4.88
CA SER A 126 -1.23 -15.42 -5.60
C SER A 126 -2.11 -14.54 -4.72
N HIS A 127 -2.42 -13.35 -5.21
CA HIS A 127 -3.33 -12.43 -4.56
C HIS A 127 -4.05 -11.56 -5.59
N TYR A 128 -5.11 -10.90 -5.16
CA TYR A 128 -5.79 -9.86 -5.91
C TYR A 128 -6.49 -8.89 -4.95
N PRO A 129 -6.57 -7.59 -5.26
CA PRO A 129 -7.38 -6.67 -4.48
C PRO A 129 -8.86 -6.93 -4.76
N GLN A 130 -9.75 -6.83 -3.77
CA GLN A 130 -11.20 -6.91 -4.03
C GLN A 130 -11.71 -5.74 -4.86
N VAL A 131 -11.09 -4.57 -4.66
CA VAL A 131 -11.36 -3.35 -5.42
C VAL A 131 -10.11 -3.00 -6.23
N LYS A 132 -10.21 -3.08 -7.55
CA LYS A 132 -9.17 -2.65 -8.47
C LYS A 132 -9.20 -1.12 -8.56
N THR A 133 -8.14 -0.48 -8.11
CA THR A 133 -7.93 0.94 -8.37
C THR A 133 -7.21 1.13 -9.69
N SER A 134 -7.77 1.91 -10.60
CA SER A 134 -7.03 2.44 -11.76
C SER A 134 -6.98 3.96 -11.71
N GLY A 135 -5.76 4.49 -11.70
CA GLY A 135 -5.45 5.92 -11.86
C GLY A 135 -4.18 6.05 -12.70
N VAL A 136 -3.86 7.27 -13.16
CA VAL A 136 -2.64 7.53 -13.95
C VAL A 136 -1.40 7.38 -13.05
N HIS A 137 -1.51 7.75 -11.77
CA HIS A 137 -0.48 7.59 -10.76
C HIS A 137 -1.01 7.00 -9.45
N ASN A 138 -0.10 6.43 -8.63
CA ASN A 138 -0.42 5.93 -7.29
C ASN A 138 -1.04 6.99 -6.36
N MET A 139 -0.74 8.27 -6.60
CA MET A 139 -1.28 9.41 -5.85
C MET A 139 -2.75 9.72 -6.19
N ASP A 140 -3.27 9.16 -7.28
CA ASP A 140 -4.67 9.35 -7.71
C ASP A 140 -5.59 8.26 -7.17
N ARG A 141 -5.03 7.24 -6.51
CA ARG A 141 -5.81 6.21 -5.81
C ARG A 141 -6.48 6.82 -4.59
N ASP A 142 -7.72 6.39 -4.32
CA ASP A 142 -8.44 6.77 -3.10
C ASP A 142 -7.53 6.53 -1.86
N PRO A 143 -7.29 7.53 -1.00
CA PRO A 143 -6.51 7.35 0.23
C PRO A 143 -7.05 6.25 1.16
N GLN A 144 -8.35 5.93 1.10
CA GLN A 144 -8.97 4.84 1.86
C GLN A 144 -8.76 3.46 1.23
N ALA A 145 -8.18 3.38 0.02
CA ALA A 145 -7.92 2.11 -0.64
C ALA A 145 -6.97 1.19 0.14
N ILE A 146 -6.15 1.74 1.05
CA ILE A 146 -5.33 0.97 1.99
C ILE A 146 -6.17 0.06 2.92
N PHE A 147 -7.44 0.39 3.14
CA PHE A 147 -8.36 -0.40 3.96
C PHE A 147 -9.24 -1.34 3.13
N TRP A 148 -9.12 -1.32 1.81
CA TRP A 148 -9.85 -2.26 0.97
C TRP A 148 -9.18 -3.64 1.02
N PRO A 149 -9.94 -4.73 1.18
CA PRO A 149 -9.35 -6.04 1.38
C PRO A 149 -8.55 -6.52 0.17
N ARG A 150 -7.38 -7.08 0.45
CA ARG A 150 -6.64 -7.90 -0.51
C ARG A 150 -6.84 -9.37 -0.19
N THR A 151 -7.34 -10.13 -1.16
CA THR A 151 -7.48 -11.57 -1.02
C THR A 151 -6.19 -12.25 -1.41
N TYR A 152 -5.70 -13.13 -0.54
CA TYR A 152 -4.63 -14.06 -0.81
C TYR A 152 -5.22 -15.42 -1.14
N LEU A 153 -4.63 -16.09 -2.11
CA LEU A 153 -4.95 -17.43 -2.52
C LEU A 153 -3.68 -18.26 -2.43
N VAL A 154 -3.71 -19.32 -1.64
CA VAL A 154 -2.53 -20.15 -1.39
C VAL A 154 -2.94 -21.61 -1.28
N SER A 155 -2.07 -22.51 -1.74
CA SER A 155 -2.27 -23.95 -1.51
C SER A 155 -2.31 -24.23 0.00
N ASP A 156 -3.20 -25.09 0.46
CA ASP A 156 -3.43 -25.39 1.88
C ASP A 156 -2.12 -25.69 2.65
N LYS A 157 -1.26 -26.55 2.10
CA LYS A 157 0.07 -26.89 2.65
C LYS A 157 1.01 -25.69 2.91
N ASN A 158 0.78 -24.56 2.24
CA ASN A 158 1.59 -23.35 2.34
C ASN A 158 0.86 -22.21 3.06
N ALA A 159 -0.38 -22.42 3.50
CA ALA A 159 -1.21 -21.37 4.08
C ALA A 159 -0.58 -20.78 5.34
N ASP A 160 -0.17 -21.63 6.29
CA ASP A 160 0.47 -21.18 7.53
C ASP A 160 1.80 -20.47 7.28
N SER A 161 2.56 -20.94 6.29
CA SER A 161 3.82 -20.27 5.93
C SER A 161 3.58 -18.86 5.37
N LEU A 162 2.53 -18.66 4.57
CA LEU A 162 2.16 -17.33 4.08
C LEU A 162 1.61 -16.43 5.19
N LYS A 163 0.78 -16.98 6.09
CA LYS A 163 0.28 -16.26 7.27
C LYS A 163 1.43 -15.77 8.14
N ASN A 164 2.40 -16.64 8.42
CA ASN A 164 3.61 -16.28 9.18
C ASN A 164 4.43 -15.18 8.49
N ILE A 165 4.55 -15.18 7.15
CA ILE A 165 5.23 -14.10 6.42
C ILE A 165 4.52 -12.76 6.67
N ILE A 166 3.19 -12.73 6.66
CA ILE A 166 2.40 -11.52 6.87
C ILE A 166 2.49 -11.06 8.33
N ASP A 167 2.40 -11.98 9.27
CA ASP A 167 2.46 -11.68 10.71
C ASP A 167 3.85 -11.17 11.14
N GLN A 168 4.91 -11.52 10.39
CA GLN A 168 6.30 -11.11 10.63
C GLN A 168 6.75 -9.89 9.80
N LEU A 169 5.83 -9.09 9.27
CA LEU A 169 6.21 -7.92 8.45
C LEU A 169 6.92 -6.80 9.23
N SER A 170 6.79 -6.76 10.55
CA SER A 170 7.55 -5.85 11.42
C SER A 170 8.92 -6.40 11.85
N ASP A 171 9.27 -7.64 11.52
CA ASP A 171 10.52 -8.26 11.96
C ASP A 171 11.75 -7.74 11.20
N LYS A 172 12.92 -7.99 11.77
CA LYS A 172 14.23 -7.60 11.22
C LYS A 172 14.44 -8.04 9.76
N ASN A 173 14.07 -9.27 9.41
CA ASN A 173 14.24 -9.78 8.04
C ASN A 173 13.40 -8.99 7.02
N SER A 174 12.16 -8.64 7.40
CA SER A 174 11.26 -7.84 6.58
C SER A 174 11.77 -6.41 6.44
N PHE A 175 12.29 -5.84 7.53
CA PHE A 175 12.92 -4.52 7.54
C PHE A 175 14.15 -4.43 6.60
N GLU A 176 15.05 -5.40 6.65
CA GLU A 176 16.22 -5.45 5.75
C GLU A 176 15.82 -5.52 4.27
N LEU A 177 14.80 -6.33 3.96
CA LEU A 177 14.26 -6.42 2.60
C LEU A 177 13.63 -5.10 2.15
N LEU A 178 12.80 -4.49 2.99
CA LEU A 178 12.14 -3.22 2.70
C LEU A 178 13.16 -2.10 2.48
N THR A 179 14.22 -2.05 3.29
CA THR A 179 15.34 -1.12 3.11
C THR A 179 15.97 -1.28 1.73
N LYS A 180 16.19 -2.52 1.29
CA LYS A 180 16.72 -2.80 -0.05
C LYS A 180 15.76 -2.39 -1.17
N LEU A 181 14.44 -2.55 -0.96
CA LEU A 181 13.42 -2.20 -1.96
C LEU A 181 13.22 -0.69 -2.13
N GLU A 182 13.44 0.08 -1.08
CA GLU A 182 13.35 1.54 -1.10
C GLU A 182 14.66 2.21 -1.58
N SER A 183 15.76 1.47 -1.60
CA SER A 183 17.05 1.96 -2.10
C SER A 183 17.01 2.22 -3.61
N PRO A 184 17.62 3.31 -4.12
CA PRO A 184 18.40 4.31 -3.39
C PRO A 184 17.61 5.52 -2.86
N GLN A 185 16.32 5.65 -3.17
CA GLN A 185 15.59 6.90 -2.90
C GLN A 185 15.13 7.05 -1.44
N TYR A 186 14.92 5.93 -0.76
CA TYR A 186 14.53 5.83 0.65
C TYR A 186 13.29 6.68 1.01
N TYR A 187 12.33 6.79 0.09
CA TYR A 187 11.19 7.69 0.25
C TYR A 187 10.29 7.32 1.42
N ARG A 188 10.17 6.02 1.74
CA ARG A 188 9.27 5.51 2.79
C ARG A 188 9.99 5.03 4.05
N MET A 189 11.29 5.30 4.17
CA MET A 189 12.10 4.74 5.24
C MET A 189 11.71 5.27 6.62
N ALA A 190 11.30 6.53 6.74
CA ALA A 190 10.84 7.06 8.02
C ALA A 190 9.64 6.27 8.56
N GLU A 191 8.65 5.97 7.72
CA GLU A 191 7.48 5.19 8.11
C GLU A 191 7.87 3.74 8.44
N ILE A 192 8.69 3.11 7.60
CA ILE A 192 9.13 1.72 7.77
C ILE A 192 9.94 1.55 9.06
N GLU A 193 10.91 2.43 9.32
CA GLU A 193 11.72 2.43 10.53
C GLU A 193 10.87 2.66 11.78
N THR A 194 9.90 3.57 11.71
CA THR A 194 9.00 3.85 12.84
C THR A 194 8.18 2.61 13.20
N LEU A 195 7.55 1.97 12.23
CA LEU A 195 6.74 0.77 12.47
C LEU A 195 7.61 -0.40 12.94
N HIS A 196 8.81 -0.56 12.39
CA HIS A 196 9.77 -1.58 12.81
C HIS A 196 10.20 -1.38 14.27
N HIS A 197 10.64 -0.17 14.64
CA HIS A 197 11.10 0.13 16.00
C HIS A 197 10.01 -0.03 17.06
N LEU A 198 8.76 0.30 16.71
CA LEU A 198 7.61 0.12 17.59
C LEU A 198 7.04 -1.31 17.57
N ASN A 199 7.58 -2.18 16.72
CA ASN A 199 7.08 -3.52 16.45
C ASN A 199 5.57 -3.57 16.15
N ILE A 200 5.10 -2.64 15.32
CA ILE A 200 3.70 -2.56 14.92
C ILE A 200 3.55 -3.22 13.54
N ALA A 201 2.65 -4.21 13.46
CA ALA A 201 2.34 -4.86 12.20
C ALA A 201 1.71 -3.85 11.23
N PRO A 202 2.24 -3.67 10.00
CA PRO A 202 1.73 -2.71 9.02
C PRO A 202 0.41 -3.16 8.38
N ILE A 203 0.25 -4.48 8.23
CA ILE A 203 -0.87 -5.15 7.57
C ILE A 203 -1.35 -6.23 8.52
N VAL A 204 -2.68 -6.40 8.63
CA VAL A 204 -3.30 -7.43 9.47
C VAL A 204 -4.19 -8.34 8.64
N ARG A 205 -4.28 -9.59 9.05
CA ARG A 205 -5.21 -10.57 8.49
C ARG A 205 -6.60 -10.34 9.06
N MET A 206 -7.62 -10.52 8.23
CA MET A 206 -9.01 -10.59 8.67
C MET A 206 -9.32 -12.00 9.18
N GLU A 207 -10.25 -12.14 10.11
CA GLU A 207 -10.58 -13.42 10.74
C GLU A 207 -11.18 -14.46 9.78
N ARG A 208 -11.73 -14.03 8.65
CA ARG A 208 -12.45 -14.89 7.71
C ARG A 208 -11.48 -15.61 6.79
N GLU A 209 -11.61 -16.94 6.75
CA GLU A 209 -10.91 -17.81 5.83
C GLU A 209 -11.90 -18.73 5.12
N LEU A 210 -11.58 -19.09 3.88
CA LEU A 210 -12.36 -19.99 3.06
C LEU A 210 -11.44 -21.09 2.52
N HIS A 211 -11.79 -22.33 2.83
CA HIS A 211 -11.11 -23.52 2.31
C HIS A 211 -11.89 -24.07 1.12
N LEU A 212 -11.20 -24.33 0.01
CA LEU A 212 -11.78 -24.82 -1.24
C LEU A 212 -10.94 -25.94 -1.85
N GLU A 213 -11.60 -26.97 -2.35
CA GLU A 213 -10.96 -27.91 -3.26
C GLU A 213 -10.80 -27.31 -4.67
N ALA A 214 -9.86 -27.82 -5.46
CA ALA A 214 -9.63 -27.33 -6.83
C ALA A 214 -10.91 -27.28 -7.69
N LYS A 215 -11.78 -28.29 -7.59
CA LYS A 215 -13.07 -28.36 -8.30
C LYS A 215 -14.03 -27.24 -7.92
N ASP A 216 -14.00 -26.83 -6.65
CA ASP A 216 -14.90 -25.80 -6.13
C ASP A 216 -14.34 -24.44 -6.54
N LEU A 217 -13.01 -24.28 -6.47
CA LEU A 217 -12.29 -23.10 -6.94
C LEU A 217 -12.58 -22.76 -8.39
N SER A 218 -12.53 -23.77 -9.28
CA SER A 218 -12.85 -23.60 -10.70
C SER A 218 -14.31 -23.21 -10.95
N THR A 219 -15.20 -23.51 -10.00
CA THR A 219 -16.61 -23.14 -10.09
C THR A 219 -16.83 -21.72 -9.57
N TYR A 220 -16.20 -21.36 -8.45
CA TYR A 220 -16.36 -20.04 -7.84
C TYR A 220 -15.73 -18.90 -8.63
N ILE A 221 -14.66 -19.16 -9.37
CA ILE A 221 -13.93 -18.14 -10.14
C ILE A 221 -14.81 -17.31 -11.07
N ASP A 222 -15.85 -17.92 -11.65
CA ASP A 222 -16.77 -17.26 -12.57
C ASP A 222 -17.72 -16.29 -11.85
N PHE A 223 -17.89 -16.47 -10.54
CA PHE A 223 -18.72 -15.62 -9.68
C PHE A 223 -17.91 -14.57 -8.91
N LEU A 224 -16.58 -14.73 -8.83
CA LEU A 224 -15.70 -13.79 -8.15
C LEU A 224 -15.49 -12.56 -9.04
N THR A 225 -16.35 -11.58 -8.83
CA THR A 225 -16.28 -10.26 -9.48
C THR A 225 -15.37 -9.33 -8.69
N GLN A 226 -14.60 -8.52 -9.43
CA GLN A 226 -13.76 -7.48 -8.87
C GLN A 226 -14.44 -6.14 -9.12
N MET A 227 -14.65 -5.36 -8.06
CA MET A 227 -15.11 -3.98 -8.21
C MET A 227 -13.97 -3.15 -8.78
N THR A 228 -14.23 -2.28 -9.74
CA THR A 228 -13.25 -1.32 -10.25
C THR A 228 -13.62 0.07 -9.76
N HIS A 229 -12.67 0.72 -9.08
CA HIS A 229 -12.75 2.11 -8.69
C HIS A 229 -11.80 2.92 -9.56
N THR A 230 -12.35 3.85 -10.34
CA THR A 230 -11.56 4.71 -11.23
C THR A 230 -11.64 6.17 -10.79
N CYS A 231 -10.46 6.78 -10.64
CA CYS A 231 -10.34 8.22 -10.50
C CYS A 231 -9.90 8.78 -11.86
N LYS A 232 -10.73 9.62 -12.47
CA LYS A 232 -10.34 10.37 -13.68
C LYS A 232 -10.00 11.79 -13.33
N TRP A 233 -9.00 12.33 -14.02
CA TRP A 233 -8.67 13.73 -13.94
C TRP A 233 -9.65 14.54 -14.78
N ILE A 234 -10.19 15.62 -14.21
CA ILE A 234 -10.96 16.62 -14.93
C ILE A 234 -10.30 17.97 -14.65
N GLY A 235 -9.64 18.51 -15.67
CA GLY A 235 -8.96 19.80 -15.67
C GLY A 235 -8.43 20.09 -17.07
N ASP A 236 -7.97 21.31 -17.31
CA ASP A 236 -7.29 21.65 -18.56
C ASP A 236 -5.85 21.15 -18.49
N ALA A 237 -5.48 20.20 -19.36
CA ALA A 237 -4.10 19.73 -19.47
C ALA A 237 -3.21 20.97 -19.65
N ILE A 238 -2.25 21.16 -18.75
CA ILE A 238 -1.24 22.18 -18.97
C ILE A 238 -0.37 21.61 -20.09
N ASP A 239 -0.59 22.08 -21.31
CA ASP A 239 0.40 21.93 -22.36
C ASP A 239 1.62 22.75 -21.91
N ASP A 240 2.65 22.04 -21.46
CA ASP A 240 3.96 22.62 -21.19
C ASP A 240 4.60 22.97 -22.55
N ASP A 241 4.32 24.17 -23.06
CA ASP A 241 5.14 24.85 -24.09
C ASP A 241 6.36 25.53 -23.45
#